data_AF-A0AAV7HGW0-F1
#
_entry.id   AF-A0AAV7HGW0-F1
#
_cell.length_a   1.000
_cell.length_b   1.000
_cell.length_c   1.000
_cell.angle_alpha   90.00
_cell.angle_beta   90.00
_cell.angle_gamma   90.00
#
_symmetry.space_group_name_H-M   'P 1'
#
loop_
_entity.id
_entity.type
_entity.pdbx_description
1 polymer ?
#
loop_
_entity_poly.entity_id
_entity_poly.type
_entity_poly.pdbx_seq_one_letter_code
_entity_poly.pdbx_strand_id
1 'polypeptide(L)'
;MFKTGTGRELIRYESPRPMMGIHRIVFMLFRQLGRNTVFEPDLRHNFSTRNFAEEYNLSLPVAAVYFNCQREAGSGGRRFHN
;
A
#
# COMPACT_ATOMS: atom_id res chain seq x y z
N MET A 1 6.25 13.96 -15.41
CA MET A 1 5.74 12.63 -15.01
C MET A 1 6.74 11.60 -15.52
N PHE A 2 7.58 11.05 -14.64
CA PHE A 2 8.56 10.04 -15.04
C PHE A 2 8.02 8.67 -14.65
N LYS A 3 7.71 7.84 -15.65
CA LYS A 3 7.34 6.44 -15.49
C LYS A 3 8.63 5.63 -15.41
N THR A 4 9.12 5.32 -14.21
CA THR A 4 10.26 4.41 -14.01
C THR A 4 9.71 3.05 -13.57
N GLY A 5 9.41 2.19 -14.54
CA GLY A 5 8.95 0.82 -14.31
C GLY A 5 8.40 0.18 -15.59
N THR A 6 8.56 -1.13 -15.72
CA THR A 6 8.08 -1.91 -16.89
C THR A 6 6.64 -2.42 -16.72
N GLY A 7 6.02 -2.19 -15.56
CA GLY A 7 4.66 -2.62 -15.23
C GLY A 7 3.54 -1.69 -15.72
N ARG A 8 2.31 -2.21 -15.77
CA ARG A 8 1.09 -1.43 -15.98
C ARG A 8 0.62 -0.83 -14.66
N GLU A 9 0.57 0.49 -14.57
CA GLU A 9 -0.03 1.20 -13.43
C GLU A 9 -1.56 1.12 -13.54
N LEU A 10 -2.20 0.39 -12.62
CA LEU A 10 -3.67 0.29 -12.53
C LEU A 10 -4.25 1.48 -11.76
N ILE A 11 -3.62 1.82 -10.64
CA ILE A 11 -4.00 2.92 -9.76
C ILE A 11 -2.75 3.76 -9.52
N ARG A 12 -2.89 5.07 -9.68
CA ARG A 12 -1.78 6.02 -9.46
C ARG A 12 -1.26 5.93 -8.02
N TYR A 13 0.06 5.98 -7.84
CA TYR A 13 0.64 6.09 -6.50
C TYR A 13 0.23 7.42 -5.83
N GLU A 14 -0.27 7.33 -4.60
CA GLU A 14 -0.57 8.45 -3.72
C GLU A 14 0.31 8.35 -2.47
N SER A 15 1.12 9.37 -2.22
CA SER A 15 2.01 9.38 -1.06
C SER A 15 1.22 9.39 0.25
N PRO A 16 1.56 8.53 1.24
CA PRO A 16 0.90 8.51 2.54
C PRO A 16 1.00 9.87 3.26
N ARG A 17 -0.12 10.34 3.82
CA ARG A 17 -0.19 11.58 4.61
C ARG A 17 -0.97 11.33 5.91
N PRO A 18 -0.44 10.51 6.84
CA PRO A 18 -1.14 10.19 8.08
C PRO A 18 -1.33 11.46 8.92
N MET A 19 -2.56 11.67 9.41
CA MET A 19 -2.89 12.82 10.26
C MET A 19 -2.65 12.55 11.75
N MET A 20 -2.81 11.29 12.18
CA MET A 20 -2.71 10.86 13.57
C MET A 20 -2.17 9.43 13.66
N GLY A 21 -1.33 9.18 14.66
CA GLY A 21 -0.78 7.86 14.96
C GLY A 21 0.35 7.42 14.03
N ILE A 22 0.85 6.21 14.30
CA ILE A 22 1.88 5.56 13.50
C ILE A 22 1.20 4.55 12.58
N HIS A 23 1.30 4.76 11.28
CA HIS A 23 0.69 3.94 10.23
C HIS A 23 1.72 2.98 9.65
N ARG A 24 1.32 1.74 9.39
CA ARG A 24 2.16 0.79 8.64
C ARG A 24 1.82 0.92 7.16
N ILE A 25 2.80 1.28 6.35
CA ILE A 25 2.66 1.32 4.89
C ILE A 25 3.32 0.06 4.35
N VAL A 26 2.53 -0.76 3.66
CA VAL A 26 2.93 -2.11 3.25
C VAL A 26 3.06 -2.15 1.72
N PHE A 27 4.20 -2.64 1.23
CA PHE A 27 4.37 -3.06 -0.16
C PHE A 27 4.33 -4.58 -0.22
N MET A 28 3.48 -5.13 -1.07
CA MET A 28 3.34 -6.58 -1.29
C MET A 28 3.50 -6.88 -2.78
N LEU A 29 4.27 -7.92 -3.09
CA LEU A 29 4.48 -8.41 -4.45
C LEU A 29 3.83 -9.77 -4.61
N PHE A 30 3.02 -9.91 -5.66
CA PHE A 30 2.36 -11.16 -6.03
C PHE A 30 2.82 -11.62 -7.41
N ARG A 31 2.86 -12.93 -7.63
CA ARG A 31 3.12 -13.50 -8.96
C ARG A 31 1.79 -13.61 -9.71
N GLN A 32 1.66 -12.87 -10.82
CA GLN A 32 0.51 -13.01 -11.70
C GLN A 32 0.60 -14.32 -12.51
N LEU A 33 -0.55 -14.93 -12.79
CA LEU A 33 -0.66 -16.11 -13.66
C LEU A 33 -0.41 -15.78 -15.14
N GLY A 34 -0.61 -14.52 -15.53
CA GLY A 34 -0.37 -14.02 -16.88
C GLY A 34 -0.37 -12.49 -16.94
N ARG A 35 -0.15 -11.94 -18.13
CA ARG A 35 -0.26 -10.48 -18.37
C ARG A 35 -1.73 -10.08 -18.46
N ASN A 36 -2.06 -8.89 -17.98
CA ASN A 36 -3.42 -8.30 -18.05
C ASN A 36 -4.53 -9.12 -17.37
N THR A 37 -4.20 -9.92 -16.35
CA THR A 37 -5.17 -10.75 -15.60
C THR A 37 -5.66 -10.11 -14.30
N VAL A 38 -5.26 -8.87 -14.01
CA VAL A 38 -5.57 -8.16 -12.76
C VAL A 38 -6.04 -6.75 -13.08
N PHE A 39 -7.13 -6.32 -12.42
CA PHE A 39 -7.76 -5.03 -12.61
C PHE A 39 -7.81 -4.24 -11.30
N GLU A 40 -8.04 -2.94 -11.43
CA GLU A 40 -8.18 -2.00 -10.33
C GLU A 40 -9.44 -2.29 -9.48
N PRO A 41 -9.36 -2.17 -8.15
CA PRO A 41 -10.57 -2.07 -7.32
C PRO A 41 -11.32 -0.75 -7.58
N ASP A 42 -12.64 -0.77 -7.38
CA ASP A 42 -13.50 0.41 -7.54
C ASP A 42 -13.14 1.55 -6.58
N LEU A 43 -12.73 1.19 -5.36
CA LEU A 43 -12.46 2.13 -4.27
C LEU A 43 -11.12 1.83 -3.60
N ARG A 44 -10.39 2.89 -3.25
CA ARG A 44 -9.12 2.77 -2.50
C ARG A 44 -9.32 2.43 -1.02
N HIS A 45 -10.36 3.00 -0.40
CA HIS A 45 -10.62 2.80 1.01
C HIS A 45 -11.28 1.43 1.23
N ASN A 46 -11.07 0.84 2.41
CA ASN A 46 -11.56 -0.50 2.76
C ASN A 46 -11.06 -1.64 1.84
N PHE A 47 -9.93 -1.44 1.15
CA PHE A 47 -9.29 -2.49 0.35
C PHE A 47 -8.76 -3.63 1.24
N SER A 48 -9.01 -4.88 0.84
CA SER A 48 -8.48 -6.09 1.47
C SER A 48 -7.50 -6.79 0.55
N THR A 49 -6.22 -6.81 0.91
CA THR A 49 -5.19 -7.51 0.13
C THR A 49 -5.43 -9.02 0.04
N ARG A 50 -6.06 -9.62 1.06
CA ARG A 50 -6.41 -11.05 1.05
C ARG A 50 -7.47 -11.33 0.01
N ASN A 51 -8.58 -10.60 0.05
CA ASN A 51 -9.69 -10.79 -0.89
C ASN A 51 -9.23 -10.55 -2.34
N PHE A 52 -8.39 -9.53 -2.55
CA PHE A 52 -7.79 -9.26 -3.86
C PHE A 52 -6.91 -10.41 -4.36
N ALA A 53 -6.10 -11.01 -3.48
CA ALA A 53 -5.27 -12.15 -3.87
C ALA A 53 -6.11 -13.39 -4.20
N GLU A 54 -7.21 -13.61 -3.47
CA GLU A 54 -8.17 -14.68 -3.72
C GLU A 54 -8.90 -14.48 -5.06
N GLU A 55 -9.46 -13.29 -5.30
CA GLU A 55 -10.19 -12.93 -6.52
C GLU A 55 -9.34 -13.14 -7.79
N TYR A 56 -8.07 -12.73 -7.74
CA TYR A 56 -7.16 -12.79 -8.88
C TYR A 56 -6.25 -14.03 -8.90
N ASN A 57 -6.51 -15.02 -8.04
CA ASN A 57 -5.73 -16.26 -7.95
C ASN A 57 -4.21 -16.01 -7.81
N LEU A 58 -3.84 -15.01 -7.01
CA LEU A 58 -2.46 -14.54 -6.85
C LEU A 58 -1.65 -15.35 -5.83
N SER A 59 -2.23 -16.38 -5.23
CA SER A 59 -1.62 -17.21 -4.18
C SER A 59 -1.07 -16.37 -3.01
N LEU A 60 -0.03 -16.85 -2.32
CA LEU A 60 0.65 -16.08 -1.27
C LEU A 60 1.59 -15.02 -1.88
N PRO A 61 1.82 -13.89 -1.19
CA PRO A 61 2.80 -12.90 -1.63
C PRO A 61 4.19 -13.53 -1.73
N VAL A 62 4.91 -13.24 -2.82
CA VAL A 62 6.29 -13.70 -3.02
C VAL A 62 7.31 -12.81 -2.30
N ALA A 63 6.93 -11.59 -1.96
CA ALA A 63 7.67 -10.69 -1.09
C ALA A 63 6.73 -9.68 -0.43
N ALA A 64 7.08 -9.23 0.78
CA ALA A 64 6.39 -8.15 1.47
C ALA A 64 7.39 -7.37 2.33
N VAL A 65 7.26 -6.05 2.33
CA VAL A 65 7.99 -5.15 3.22
C VAL A 65 7.04 -4.09 3.76
N TYR A 66 7.33 -3.58 4.95
CA TYR A 66 6.60 -2.45 5.50
C TYR A 66 7.54 -1.44 6.14
N PHE A 67 7.05 -0.21 6.24
CA PHE A 67 7.68 0.83 7.05
C PHE A 67 6.61 1.55 7.86
N ASN A 68 7.05 2.16 8.96
CA ASN A 68 6.20 3.01 9.78
C ASN A 68 6.22 4.44 9.22
N CYS A 69 5.04 5.05 9.14
CA CYS A 69 4.84 6.41 8.67
C CYS A 69 4.00 7.18 9.70
N GLN A 70 4.43 8.37 10.05
CA GLN A 70 3.68 9.29 10.89
C GLN A 70 3.82 10.72 10.36
N ARG A 71 2.98 11.64 10.83
CA ARG A 71 3.13 13.06 10.54
C ARG A 71 4.52 13.54 10.98
N GLU A 72 5.15 14.40 10.20
CA GLU A 72 6.53 14.88 10.45
C GLU A 72 6.67 15.57 11.83
N ALA A 73 5.68 16.38 12.22
CA ALA A 73 5.60 16.98 13.55
C ALA A 73 5.34 15.97 14.70
N GLY A 74 5.33 14.67 14.38
CA GLY A 74 4.96 13.59 15.28
C GLY A 74 3.47 13.48 15.53
N SER A 75 3.12 12.43 16.27
CA SER A 75 1.74 12.10 16.65
C SER A 75 1.30 12.75 17.97
N GLY A 76 2.09 13.67 18.53
CA GLY A 76 1.78 14.42 19.75
C GLY A 76 1.68 13.54 21.00
N GLY A 77 2.83 13.21 21.62
CA GLY A 77 2.86 12.73 23.01
C GLY A 77 2.70 13.88 24.01
N ARG A 78 2.32 13.58 25.26
CA ARG A 78 2.26 14.56 26.36
C ARG A 78 3.61 15.29 26.47
N ARG A 79 3.61 16.61 26.30
CA ARG A 79 4.76 17.46 26.62
C ARG A 79 4.85 17.55 28.14
N PHE A 80 5.77 16.82 28.75
CA PHE A 80 6.17 17.12 30.13
C PHE A 80 6.98 18.42 30.07
N HIS A 81 6.41 19.50 30.60
CA HIS A 81 7.18 20.70 30.90
C HIS A 81 7.87 20.44 32.24
N ASN A 82 9.19 20.62 32.28
CA ASN A 82 9.94 20.69 33.55
C ASN A 82 9.66 22.02 34.26
#